data_AF-A0A7J8FXE2-F1
#
_entry.id   AF-A0A7J8FXE2-F1
#
_cell.length_a   1.000
_cell.length_b   1.000
_cell.length_c   1.000
_cell.angle_alpha   90.00
_cell.angle_beta   90.00
_cell.angle_gamma   90.00
#
_symmetry.space_group_name_H-M   'P 1'
#
loop_
_entity.id
_entity.type
_entity.pdbx_description
1 polymer ?
#
loop_
_entity_poly.entity_id
_entity_poly.type
_entity_poly.pdbx_seq_one_letter_code
_entity_poly.pdbx_strand_id
1 'polypeptide(L)'
;MTYHRTNKKREHDAIKTVIGLFNSMVQIHLLLMMNKASPEYEESMHRYQKAAKLFQGKVLFILVDSGVKENGKVISFFKLKKSELPALAIYRTLDEEWDTLTTAEVSIELVQNFCDGFLGGKRLRENHESEEKTHKVEL
;
A
#
# COMPACT_ATOMS: atom_id res chain seq x y z
N MET A 1 -46.06 3.86 -7.08
CA MET A 1 -45.10 2.91 -7.69
C MET A 1 -43.69 3.48 -7.57
N THR A 2 -42.76 2.59 -7.28
CA THR A 2 -41.49 2.76 -6.55
C THR A 2 -40.44 3.63 -7.24
N TYR A 3 -39.95 4.64 -6.52
CA TYR A 3 -38.79 5.45 -6.87
C TYR A 3 -37.52 4.59 -6.83
N HIS A 4 -36.99 4.19 -7.99
CA HIS A 4 -35.68 3.53 -8.09
C HIS A 4 -34.60 4.59 -8.27
N ARG A 5 -34.07 5.10 -7.15
CA ARG A 5 -32.88 5.95 -7.17
C ARG A 5 -31.90 5.51 -6.11
N THR A 6 -31.03 4.56 -6.42
CA THR A 6 -29.75 4.38 -5.71
C THR A 6 -28.83 3.47 -6.50
N ASN A 7 -27.86 4.07 -7.22
CA ASN A 7 -26.54 3.41 -7.38
C ASN A 7 -25.41 4.36 -7.76
N LYS A 8 -25.69 5.54 -8.32
CA LYS A 8 -24.64 6.46 -8.81
C LYS A 8 -23.77 7.13 -7.73
N LYS A 9 -24.19 7.12 -6.46
CA LYS A 9 -23.47 7.80 -5.37
C LYS A 9 -22.27 6.99 -4.85
N ARG A 10 -22.36 5.65 -4.86
CA ARG A 10 -21.28 4.77 -4.35
C ARG A 10 -20.07 4.73 -5.27
N GLU A 11 -20.29 4.76 -6.58
CA GLU A 11 -19.20 4.76 -7.57
C GLU A 11 -18.39 6.06 -7.51
N HIS A 12 -19.06 7.21 -7.31
CA HIS A 12 -18.40 8.50 -7.25
C HIS A 12 -17.54 8.68 -5.98
N ASP A 13 -17.96 8.09 -4.86
CA ASP A 13 -17.20 8.09 -3.61
C ASP A 13 -16.00 7.14 -3.68
N ALA A 14 -16.15 5.97 -4.33
CA ALA A 14 -15.03 5.06 -4.59
C ALA A 14 -13.99 5.68 -5.52
N ILE A 15 -14.42 6.33 -6.62
CA ILE A 15 -13.53 7.03 -7.56
C ILE A 15 -12.83 8.21 -6.87
N LYS A 16 -13.53 9.00 -6.04
CA LYS A 16 -12.91 10.07 -5.25
C LYS A 16 -11.93 9.57 -4.20
N THR A 17 -12.14 8.38 -3.65
CA THR A 17 -11.21 7.79 -2.67
C THR A 17 -9.91 7.36 -3.35
N VAL A 18 -9.99 6.71 -4.52
CA VAL A 18 -8.78 6.29 -5.25
C VAL A 18 -8.05 7.50 -5.86
N ILE A 19 -8.76 8.41 -6.53
CA ILE A 19 -8.14 9.61 -7.15
C ILE A 19 -7.65 10.61 -6.09
N GLY A 20 -8.31 10.70 -4.93
CA GLY A 20 -7.91 11.57 -3.82
C GLY A 20 -6.62 11.14 -3.12
N LEU A 21 -6.31 9.83 -3.11
CA LEU A 21 -5.03 9.32 -2.58
C LEU A 21 -3.84 9.76 -3.44
N PHE A 22 -4.01 9.80 -4.77
CA PHE A 22 -2.96 10.23 -5.71
C PHE A 22 -2.79 11.75 -5.82
N ASN A 23 -3.74 12.53 -5.30
CA ASN A 23 -3.66 14.01 -5.23
C ASN A 23 -3.27 14.53 -3.83
N SER A 24 -2.83 13.65 -2.92
CA SER A 24 -2.33 14.10 -1.63
C SER A 24 -0.96 14.79 -1.81
N MET A 25 -0.73 15.93 -1.13
CA MET A 25 0.60 16.56 -1.07
C MET A 25 1.66 15.66 -0.42
N VAL A 26 1.24 14.57 0.22
CA VAL A 26 2.13 13.62 0.89
C VAL A 26 2.62 12.59 -0.14
N GLN A 27 3.91 12.68 -0.47
CA GLN A 27 4.54 11.89 -1.53
C GLN A 27 4.93 10.48 -1.09
N ILE A 28 4.91 10.19 0.22
CA ILE A 28 5.29 8.88 0.77
C ILE A 28 4.03 8.18 1.25
N HIS A 29 3.74 7.01 0.69
CA HIS A 29 2.58 6.20 1.04
C HIS A 29 3.06 4.91 1.68
N LEU A 30 2.52 4.58 2.84
CA LEU A 30 2.68 3.28 3.46
C LEU A 30 1.36 2.51 3.29
N LEU A 31 1.44 1.30 2.77
CA LEU A 31 0.32 0.41 2.55
C LEU A 31 0.44 -0.78 3.48
N LEU A 32 -0.59 -1.04 4.29
CA LEU A 32 -0.79 -2.32 4.97
C LEU A 32 -1.67 -3.21 4.09
N MET A 33 -1.14 -4.34 3.65
CA MET A 33 -1.86 -5.33 2.83
C MET A 33 -2.24 -6.51 3.71
N MET A 34 -3.53 -6.69 3.97
CA MET A 34 -4.02 -7.78 4.82
C MET A 34 -5.47 -8.13 4.52
N ASN A 35 -5.90 -9.32 4.92
CA ASN A 35 -7.30 -9.72 4.80
C ASN A 35 -8.10 -9.14 5.96
N LYS A 36 -9.10 -8.30 5.69
CA LYS A 36 -9.96 -7.73 6.76
C LYS A 36 -10.74 -8.78 7.55
N ALA A 37 -10.95 -9.97 6.97
CA ALA A 37 -11.62 -11.07 7.65
C ALA A 37 -10.68 -11.92 8.51
N SER A 38 -9.38 -11.61 8.58
CA SER A 38 -8.45 -12.34 9.45
C SER A 38 -8.67 -11.96 10.92
N PRO A 39 -8.48 -12.88 11.87
CA PRO A 39 -8.69 -12.59 13.29
C PRO A 39 -7.70 -11.56 13.85
N GLU A 40 -6.54 -11.38 13.22
CA GLU A 40 -5.51 -10.42 13.61
C GLU A 40 -5.78 -8.99 13.10
N TYR A 41 -6.85 -8.79 12.32
CA TYR A 41 -7.16 -7.52 11.65
C TYR A 41 -7.28 -6.35 12.63
N GLU A 42 -8.15 -6.48 13.63
CA GLU A 42 -8.45 -5.38 14.55
C GLU A 42 -7.20 -4.91 15.32
N GLU A 43 -6.41 -5.87 15.83
CA GLU A 43 -5.21 -5.56 16.61
C GLU A 43 -4.10 -4.95 15.74
N SER A 44 -3.89 -5.50 14.55
CA SER A 44 -2.94 -4.97 13.57
C SER A 44 -3.31 -3.55 13.13
N MET A 45 -4.60 -3.31 12.88
CA MET A 45 -5.11 -2.02 12.46
C MET A 45 -5.01 -0.96 13.57
N HIS A 46 -5.26 -1.35 14.83
CA HIS A 46 -5.04 -0.47 15.99
C HIS A 46 -3.57 -0.05 16.13
N ARG A 47 -2.63 -1.00 16.02
CA ARG A 47 -1.19 -0.70 16.08
C ARG A 47 -0.73 0.13 14.89
N TYR A 48 -1.23 -0.16 13.70
CA TYR A 48 -0.95 0.60 12.48
C TYR A 48 -1.43 2.06 12.60
N GLN A 49 -2.64 2.30 13.13
CA GLN A 49 -3.15 3.65 13.42
C GLN A 49 -2.32 4.39 14.48
N LYS A 50 -1.86 3.69 15.51
CA LYS A 50 -0.96 4.30 16.51
C LYS A 50 0.36 4.73 15.88
N ALA A 51 0.96 3.89 15.04
CA ALA A 51 2.17 4.23 14.30
C ALA A 51 1.96 5.41 13.34
N ALA A 52 0.80 5.50 12.68
CA ALA A 52 0.46 6.60 11.78
C ALA A 52 0.56 7.99 12.44
N LYS A 53 0.29 8.08 13.75
CA LYS A 53 0.41 9.33 14.51
C LYS A 53 1.83 9.88 14.55
N LEU A 54 2.85 9.03 14.42
CA LEU A 54 4.26 9.41 14.41
C LEU A 54 4.68 10.08 13.08
N PHE A 55 3.92 9.85 12.01
CA PHE A 55 4.26 10.26 10.65
C PHE A 55 3.25 11.25 10.03
N GLN A 56 2.46 11.93 10.87
CA GLN A 56 1.46 12.90 10.40
C GLN A 56 2.10 13.96 9.49
N GLY A 57 1.50 14.16 8.31
CA GLY A 57 2.00 15.10 7.30
C GLY A 57 3.23 14.63 6.52
N LYS A 58 3.83 13.49 6.87
CA LYS A 58 5.02 12.92 6.21
C LYS A 58 4.73 11.67 5.40
N VAL A 59 3.89 10.78 5.94
CA VAL A 59 3.54 9.50 5.32
C VAL A 59 2.03 9.30 5.35
N LEU A 60 1.46 8.93 4.21
CA LEU A 60 0.05 8.58 4.07
C LEU A 60 -0.13 7.09 4.33
N PHE A 61 -0.91 6.74 5.35
CA PHE A 61 -1.18 5.34 5.73
C PHE A 61 -2.44 4.82 5.03
N ILE A 62 -2.33 3.70 4.34
CA ILE A 62 -3.35 3.12 3.47
C ILE A 62 -3.54 1.65 3.83
N LEU A 63 -4.79 1.19 3.85
CA LEU A 63 -5.11 -0.23 4.00
C LEU A 63 -5.57 -0.80 2.66
N VAL A 64 -4.93 -1.89 2.24
CA VAL A 64 -5.31 -2.68 1.05
C VAL A 64 -5.89 -4.01 1.53
N ASP A 65 -7.21 -4.16 1.39
CA ASP A 65 -7.90 -5.39 1.76
C ASP A 65 -7.64 -6.48 0.73
N SER A 66 -6.94 -7.55 1.12
CA SER A 66 -6.62 -8.68 0.24
C SER A 66 -7.79 -9.63 -0.01
N GLY A 67 -8.89 -9.47 0.74
CA GLY A 67 -10.17 -10.12 0.48
C GLY A 67 -10.85 -9.61 -0.80
N VAL A 68 -10.56 -8.38 -1.22
CA VAL A 68 -11.10 -7.77 -2.44
C VAL A 68 -10.26 -8.19 -3.65
N LYS A 69 -10.90 -8.78 -4.67
CA LYS A 69 -10.20 -9.35 -5.84
C LYS A 69 -9.44 -8.30 -6.65
N GLU A 70 -10.01 -7.11 -6.79
CA GLU A 70 -9.49 -5.98 -7.56
C GLU A 70 -8.16 -5.45 -6.98
N ASN A 71 -7.97 -5.59 -5.67
CA ASN A 71 -6.74 -5.20 -4.97
C ASN A 71 -5.57 -6.15 -5.28
N GLY A 72 -5.80 -7.29 -5.93
CA GLY A 72 -4.75 -8.22 -6.35
C GLY A 72 -3.70 -7.57 -7.24
N LYS A 73 -4.10 -6.63 -8.11
CA LYS A 73 -3.16 -5.87 -8.96
C LYS A 73 -2.19 -5.02 -8.15
N VAL A 74 -2.66 -4.39 -7.07
CA VAL A 74 -1.82 -3.60 -6.16
C VAL A 74 -0.85 -4.50 -5.41
N ILE A 75 -1.32 -5.64 -4.89
CA ILE A 75 -0.45 -6.62 -4.20
C ILE A 75 0.67 -7.11 -5.12
N SER A 76 0.34 -7.45 -6.37
CA SER A 76 1.32 -7.91 -7.37
C SER A 76 2.26 -6.81 -7.87
N PHE A 77 1.85 -5.53 -7.86
CA PHE A 77 2.73 -4.41 -8.19
C PHE A 77 3.95 -4.41 -7.27
N PHE A 78 3.73 -4.58 -5.96
CA PHE A 78 4.76 -4.70 -4.94
C PHE A 78 5.40 -6.10 -4.86
N LYS A 79 5.22 -6.95 -5.88
CA LYS A 79 5.80 -8.30 -5.98
C LYS A 79 5.42 -9.26 -4.85
N LEU A 80 4.36 -8.97 -4.11
CA LEU A 80 3.83 -9.82 -3.05
C LEU A 80 2.80 -10.81 -3.59
N LYS A 81 2.63 -11.93 -2.89
CA LYS A 81 1.58 -12.93 -3.08
C LYS A 81 0.63 -12.91 -1.88
N LYS A 82 -0.60 -13.39 -2.07
CA LYS A 82 -1.59 -13.49 -0.96
C LYS A 82 -1.10 -14.34 0.22
N SER A 83 -0.26 -15.35 -0.04
CA SER A 83 0.34 -16.21 0.98
C SER A 83 1.40 -15.51 1.84
N GLU A 84 1.88 -14.34 1.41
CA GLU A 84 2.91 -13.56 2.11
C GLU A 84 2.30 -12.43 2.93
N LEU A 85 0.96 -12.37 3.01
CA LEU A 85 0.24 -11.36 3.79
C LEU A 85 0.00 -11.85 5.23
N PRO A 86 0.07 -10.97 6.24
CA PRO A 86 0.14 -9.51 6.10
C PRO A 86 1.52 -8.96 5.71
N ALA A 87 1.51 -7.83 4.99
CA ALA A 87 2.74 -7.17 4.56
C ALA A 87 2.59 -5.65 4.55
N LEU A 88 3.71 -4.96 4.73
CA LEU A 88 3.84 -3.52 4.51
C LEU A 88 4.51 -3.27 3.17
N ALA A 89 4.04 -2.25 2.44
CA ALA A 89 4.75 -1.69 1.29
C ALA A 89 4.85 -0.19 1.48
N ILE A 90 6.02 0.39 1.25
CA ILE A 90 6.22 1.84 1.25
C ILE A 90 6.54 2.29 -0.17
N TYR A 91 5.96 3.38 -0.62
CA TYR A 91 6.03 3.88 -1.98
C TYR A 91 6.22 5.39 -1.99
N ARG A 92 7.16 5.89 -2.79
CA ARG A 92 7.36 7.31 -3.04
C ARG A 92 6.83 7.64 -4.43
N THR A 93 5.85 8.53 -4.49
CA THR A 93 5.15 8.89 -5.74
C THR A 93 6.02 9.66 -6.73
N LEU A 94 7.11 10.29 -6.26
CA LEU A 94 7.92 11.20 -7.08
C LEU A 94 8.77 10.47 -8.13
N ASP A 95 9.37 9.36 -7.72
CA ASP A 95 10.32 8.56 -8.50
C ASP A 95 9.90 7.08 -8.57
N GLU A 96 8.70 6.78 -8.10
CA GLU A 96 8.12 5.44 -8.05
C GLU A 96 8.95 4.42 -7.26
N GLU A 97 9.84 4.87 -6.37
CA GLU A 97 10.61 3.96 -5.51
C GLU A 97 9.71 3.31 -4.46
N TRP A 98 9.95 2.02 -4.20
CA TRP A 98 9.24 1.28 -3.15
C TRP A 98 10.10 0.21 -2.49
N ASP A 99 9.66 -0.19 -1.29
CA ASP A 99 10.19 -1.34 -0.55
C ASP A 99 9.02 -2.12 0.09
N THR A 100 9.27 -3.38 0.45
CA THR A 100 8.27 -4.25 1.08
C THR A 100 8.82 -4.97 2.31
N LEU A 101 7.92 -5.28 3.24
CA LEU A 101 8.23 -6.03 4.45
C LEU A 101 7.08 -6.98 4.76
N THR A 102 7.30 -8.28 4.56
CA THR A 102 6.40 -9.33 5.03
C THR A 102 6.53 -9.47 6.55
N THR A 103 5.41 -9.62 7.26
CA THR A 103 5.44 -9.80 8.71
C THR A 103 4.32 -10.73 9.16
N ALA A 104 4.54 -11.46 10.25
CA ALA A 104 3.46 -12.19 10.91
C ALA A 104 2.58 -11.26 11.76
N GLU A 105 3.13 -10.15 12.25
CA GLU A 105 2.44 -9.21 13.14
C GLU A 105 2.84 -7.76 12.84
N VAL A 106 1.86 -6.85 12.89
CA VAL A 106 2.10 -5.41 12.77
C VAL A 106 2.34 -4.81 14.14
N SER A 107 3.58 -4.47 14.49
CA SER A 107 3.91 -3.69 15.69
C SER A 107 4.23 -2.23 15.36
N ILE A 108 4.10 -1.33 16.37
CA ILE A 108 4.41 0.10 16.18
C ILE A 108 5.88 0.29 15.83
N GLU A 109 6.78 -0.41 16.53
CA GLU A 109 8.22 -0.35 16.31
C GLU A 109 8.59 -0.85 14.91
N LEU A 110 7.98 -1.95 14.46
CA LEU A 110 8.21 -2.48 13.11
C LEU A 110 7.86 -1.46 12.03
N VAL A 111 6.67 -0.84 12.14
CA VAL A 111 6.20 0.18 11.21
C VAL A 111 7.12 1.41 11.24
N GLN A 112 7.52 1.85 12.43
CA GLN A 112 8.41 2.99 12.60
C GLN A 112 9.77 2.73 11.96
N ASN A 113 10.42 1.61 12.30
CA ASN A 113 11.72 1.23 11.76
C ASN A 113 11.69 1.09 10.23
N PHE A 114 10.60 0.55 9.69
CA PHE A 114 10.43 0.41 8.24
C PHE A 114 10.32 1.78 7.55
N CYS A 115 9.49 2.68 8.08
CA CYS A 115 9.35 4.04 7.55
C CYS A 115 10.65 4.84 7.66
N ASP A 116 11.29 4.85 8.84
CA ASP A 116 12.52 5.60 9.09
C ASP A 116 13.67 5.10 8.20
N GLY A 117 13.74 3.79 7.97
CA GLY A 117 14.71 3.18 7.05
C GLY A 117 14.56 3.66 5.61
N PHE A 118 13.32 3.71 5.10
CA PHE A 118 13.03 4.20 3.75
C PHE A 118 13.26 5.71 3.63
N LEU A 119 12.78 6.50 4.60
CA LEU A 119 12.92 7.96 4.62
C LEU A 119 14.38 8.41 4.80
N GLY A 120 15.19 7.63 5.52
CA GLY A 120 16.62 7.88 5.71
C GLY A 120 17.50 7.45 4.53
N GLY A 121 16.92 6.94 3.44
CA GLY A 121 17.66 6.41 2.28
C GLY A 121 18.49 5.17 2.60
N LYS A 122 18.21 4.49 3.73
CA LYS A 122 19.04 3.40 4.28
C LYS A 122 18.74 2.03 3.70
N ARG A 123 17.87 1.92 2.69
CA ARG A 123 17.58 0.67 1.99
C ARG A 123 17.40 0.91 0.50
N LEU A 124 18.52 0.90 -0.20
CA LEU A 124 18.54 0.69 -1.65
C LEU A 124 19.13 -0.69 -1.93
N ARG A 125 18.25 -1.59 -2.38
CA ARG A 125 18.52 -2.67 -3.33
C ARG A 125 19.39 -3.86 -2.88
N GLU A 126 18.76 -5.03 -2.80
CA GLU A 126 19.37 -6.27 -3.33
C GLU A 126 18.59 -6.90 -4.51
N ASN A 127 17.36 -6.48 -4.87
CA ASN A 127 16.54 -7.28 -5.81
C ASN A 127 15.98 -6.56 -7.06
N HIS A 128 16.59 -5.46 -7.53
CA HIS A 128 16.22 -4.89 -8.83
C HIS A 128 17.44 -4.73 -9.74
N GLU A 129 18.03 -5.85 -10.14
CA GLU A 129 18.81 -5.94 -11.37
C GLU A 129 18.19 -6.96 -12.35
N SER A 130 18.03 -6.49 -13.58
CA SER A 130 17.83 -7.22 -14.84
C SER A 130 16.45 -7.78 -15.20
N GLU A 131 15.56 -6.92 -15.70
CA GLU A 131 14.86 -7.20 -16.98
C GLU A 131 14.76 -5.90 -17.79
N GLU A 132 15.92 -5.39 -18.24
CA GLU A 132 15.98 -4.54 -19.43
C GLU A 132 16.96 -5.19 -20.41
N LYS A 133 16.39 -5.89 -21.40
CA LYS A 133 16.93 -6.35 -22.71
C LYS A 133 15.80 -7.21 -23.29
N THR A 134 15.12 -6.92 -24.40
CA THR A 134 15.60 -6.29 -25.64
C THR A 134 14.36 -5.89 -26.47
N HIS A 135 14.15 -4.60 -26.70
CA HIS A 135 13.32 -4.12 -27.82
C HIS A 135 14.17 -3.19 -28.68
N LYS A 136 14.92 -3.79 -29.62
CA LYS A 136 15.32 -3.20 -30.90
C LYS A 136 16.18 -4.20 -31.66
N VAL A 137 15.64 -4.78 -32.72
CA VAL A 137 16.18 -4.61 -34.08
C VAL A 137 14.99 -4.71 -35.03
N GLU A 138 14.63 -3.58 -35.63
CA GLU A 138 13.99 -3.53 -36.93
C GLU A 138 15.04 -2.95 -37.88
N LEU A 139 15.31 -3.71 -38.95
CA LEU A 139 16.00 -3.46 -40.23
C LEU A 139 16.91 -4.63 -40.60
#